data_AF-A0A399YLQ9-F1
#
_entry.id   AF-A0A399YLQ9-F1
#
_cell.length_a   1.000
_cell.length_b   1.000
_cell.length_c   1.000
_cell.angle_alpha   90.00
_cell.angle_beta   90.00
_cell.angle_gamma   90.00
#
_symmetry.space_group_name_H-M   'P 1'
#
loop_
_entity.id
_entity.type
_entity.pdbx_description
1 polymer ?
#
loop_
_entity_poly.entity_id
_entity_poly.type
_entity_poly.pdbx_seq_one_letter_code
_entity_poly.pdbx_strand_id
1 'polypeptide(L)'
;MTEHVTTRRGRLLRRRLRGAVALALAGALLGGPALADDLHDIRDRIRKVEQQQDRTKDDRSAARDKAGELGDELEHTSAELVAADKKLKETTSKVAEARIALSEAEADLADAEAEARRIETELAVARANEAQIEESLAANEDAQEQSRSTIGAIARDSYKQGGLGSLATTLELLSGESDAVERMAMARTVLRVQDQQILALSVQQAQAVAEQDRLAGVRQDIDYLLAKAEANVVAKEQARQAAEEAKTALEALEAQQAEDKAALEKEKAKAEKALAAEQERADDLTAELRRLASKKHGLKAEEKAELDRIAKEKAAAEARRRAAEEAARQKAAEEAARQRAAEREAQRQREAAAEAQR
;
A
#
# COMPACT_ATOMS: atom_id res chain seq x y z
N MET A 1 -41.09 39.46 -3.13
CA MET A 1 -42.09 38.42 -3.43
C MET A 1 -41.82 37.27 -2.45
N THR A 2 -42.53 37.18 -1.32
CA THR A 2 -43.77 36.37 -1.13
C THR A 2 -43.55 34.92 -1.60
N GLU A 3 -43.67 33.84 -0.82
CA GLU A 3 -44.47 33.58 0.38
C GLU A 3 -44.01 32.31 1.13
N HIS A 4 -44.24 32.34 2.46
CA HIS A 4 -44.73 31.31 3.39
C HIS A 4 -44.57 29.79 3.13
N VAL A 5 -43.87 29.07 4.02
CA VAL A 5 -44.35 28.31 5.21
C VAL A 5 -45.04 26.98 4.90
N THR A 6 -44.47 25.88 5.42
CA THR A 6 -45.20 24.99 6.36
C THR A 6 -44.28 23.98 7.06
N THR A 7 -44.24 24.11 8.38
CA THR A 7 -43.72 23.20 9.40
C THR A 7 -44.54 21.91 9.54
N ARG A 8 -43.88 20.80 9.90
CA ARG A 8 -44.53 19.76 10.72
C ARG A 8 -43.58 19.19 11.78
N ARG A 9 -43.68 19.77 12.98
CA ARG A 9 -43.28 19.15 14.26
C ARG A 9 -44.38 18.16 14.65
N GLY A 10 -44.01 16.92 14.94
CA GLY A 10 -44.85 15.94 15.62
C GLY A 10 -44.14 15.42 16.86
N ARG A 11 -44.38 16.08 18.00
CA ARG A 11 -44.16 15.51 19.34
C ARG A 11 -45.14 14.35 19.57
N LEU A 12 -44.98 13.69 20.72
CA LEU A 12 -45.87 12.77 21.46
C LEU A 12 -45.16 11.42 21.66
N LEU A 13 -45.04 10.80 22.82
CA LEU A 13 -45.57 11.06 24.16
C LEU A 13 -44.77 10.18 25.15
N ARG A 14 -44.19 10.80 26.17
CA ARG A 14 -43.76 10.10 27.40
C ARG A 14 -45.01 9.63 28.15
N ARG A 15 -45.03 8.41 28.65
CA ARG A 15 -45.99 8.00 29.70
C ARG A 15 -45.23 7.40 30.88
N ARG A 16 -45.06 8.23 31.91
CA ARG A 16 -44.96 7.81 33.30
C ARG A 16 -46.37 7.54 33.79
N LEU A 17 -46.56 6.47 34.56
CA LEU A 17 -47.69 6.34 35.48
C LEU A 17 -47.14 5.82 36.80
N ARG A 18 -47.00 6.76 37.74
CA ARG A 18 -47.09 6.50 39.18
C ARG A 18 -48.57 6.57 39.53
N GLY A 19 -49.05 5.60 40.29
CA GLY A 19 -50.38 5.62 40.88
C GLY A 19 -50.36 4.74 42.12
N ALA A 20 -50.21 5.39 43.27
CA ALA A 20 -50.42 4.82 44.60
C ALA A 20 -51.91 4.92 44.94
N VAL A 21 -52.50 3.88 45.54
CA VAL A 21 -53.71 3.96 46.36
C VAL A 21 -53.57 2.97 47.53
N ALA A 22 -54.02 3.44 48.68
CA ALA A 22 -53.75 2.95 50.02
C ALA A 22 -54.73 1.86 50.50
N LEU A 23 -54.18 0.95 51.33
CA LEU A 23 -54.69 0.44 52.61
C LEU A 23 -56.18 0.64 52.95
N ALA A 24 -56.89 -0.46 53.18
CA ALA A 24 -57.88 -0.59 54.26
C ALA A 24 -57.95 -2.03 54.77
N LEU A 25 -57.91 -2.13 56.10
CA LEU A 25 -57.80 -3.30 56.96
C LEU A 25 -59.16 -3.95 57.29
N ALA A 26 -59.04 -5.20 57.75
CA ALA A 26 -59.90 -5.92 58.71
C ALA A 26 -61.09 -6.74 58.19
N GLY A 27 -60.99 -8.06 58.45
CA GLY A 27 -62.07 -9.04 58.33
C GLY A 27 -61.53 -10.44 58.63
N ALA A 28 -61.37 -10.77 59.93
CA ALA A 28 -60.89 -12.06 60.41
C ALA A 28 -61.94 -13.16 60.17
N LEU A 29 -61.56 -14.25 59.48
CA LEU A 29 -62.16 -15.58 59.56
C LEU A 29 -61.12 -16.62 59.07
N LEU A 30 -60.57 -17.38 60.02
CA LEU A 30 -60.02 -18.75 59.93
C LEU A 30 -59.28 -19.17 58.62
N GLY A 31 -57.95 -19.05 58.61
CA GLY A 31 -57.03 -20.06 58.06
C GLY A 31 -56.74 -20.11 56.53
N GLY A 32 -55.76 -19.31 56.08
CA GLY A 32 -54.91 -19.58 54.89
C GLY A 32 -55.35 -18.94 53.56
N PRO A 33 -54.66 -17.90 53.07
CA PRO A 33 -53.92 -18.07 51.81
C PRO A 33 -52.61 -17.26 51.66
N ALA A 34 -52.08 -16.61 52.71
CA ALA A 34 -50.89 -15.75 52.58
C ALA A 34 -49.56 -16.49 52.24
N LEU A 35 -49.54 -17.83 52.32
CA LEU A 35 -48.33 -18.64 52.10
C LEU A 35 -48.08 -19.05 50.64
N ALA A 36 -49.05 -18.81 49.74
CA ALA A 36 -48.94 -19.22 48.34
C ALA A 36 -48.31 -18.14 47.44
N ASP A 37 -48.39 -16.87 47.85
CA ASP A 37 -47.99 -15.70 47.05
C ASP A 37 -46.45 -15.57 46.97
N ASP A 38 -45.76 -15.67 48.11
CA ASP A 38 -44.29 -15.58 48.21
C ASP A 38 -43.57 -16.65 47.36
N LEU A 39 -44.10 -17.87 47.33
CA LEU A 39 -43.52 -18.98 46.58
C LEU A 39 -43.75 -18.83 45.06
N HIS A 40 -44.86 -18.22 44.64
CA HIS A 40 -45.13 -17.91 43.24
C HIS A 40 -44.15 -16.83 42.75
N ASP A 41 -43.89 -15.80 43.55
CA ASP A 41 -42.96 -14.72 43.22
C ASP A 41 -41.51 -15.21 43.08
N ILE A 42 -41.06 -16.12 43.96
CA ILE A 42 -39.73 -16.74 43.86
C ILE A 42 -39.61 -17.54 42.55
N ARG A 43 -40.62 -18.36 42.21
CA ARG A 43 -40.64 -19.13 40.95
C ARG A 43 -40.68 -18.24 39.71
N ASP A 44 -41.35 -17.10 39.76
CA ASP A 44 -41.36 -16.12 38.67
C ASP A 44 -40.01 -15.46 38.48
N ARG A 45 -39.33 -15.13 39.58
CA ARG A 45 -37.94 -14.63 39.54
C ARG A 45 -36.99 -15.67 38.98
N ILE A 46 -37.13 -16.95 39.35
CA ILE A 46 -36.33 -18.06 38.79
C ILE A 46 -36.55 -18.14 37.28
N ARG A 47 -37.81 -18.18 36.82
CA ARG A 47 -38.14 -18.24 35.38
C ARG A 47 -37.56 -17.06 34.59
N LYS A 48 -37.62 -15.84 35.15
CA LYS A 48 -37.02 -14.65 34.52
C LYS A 48 -35.49 -14.75 34.41
N VAL A 49 -34.82 -15.24 35.46
CA VAL A 49 -33.37 -15.47 35.44
C VAL A 49 -33.00 -16.57 34.44
N GLU A 50 -33.78 -17.64 34.36
CA GLU A 50 -33.57 -18.72 33.37
C GLU A 50 -33.72 -18.20 31.93
N GLN A 51 -34.78 -17.44 31.64
CA GLN A 51 -34.96 -16.84 30.33
C GLN A 51 -33.84 -15.86 29.98
N GLN A 52 -33.36 -15.07 30.95
CA GLN A 52 -32.21 -14.19 30.74
C GLN A 52 -30.93 -15.01 30.50
N GLN A 53 -30.69 -16.09 31.25
CA GLN A 53 -29.56 -16.98 31.03
C GLN A 53 -29.54 -17.58 29.63
N ASP A 54 -30.69 -18.05 29.14
CA ASP A 54 -30.74 -18.67 27.81
C ASP A 54 -30.47 -17.63 26.71
N ARG A 55 -31.04 -16.42 26.82
CA ARG A 55 -30.69 -15.31 25.90
C ARG A 55 -29.21 -14.94 25.96
N THR A 56 -28.63 -14.82 27.15
CA THR A 56 -27.19 -14.51 27.30
C THR A 56 -26.31 -15.64 26.78
N LYS A 57 -26.75 -16.91 26.82
CA LYS A 57 -26.04 -18.03 26.19
C LYS A 57 -26.09 -17.93 24.67
N ASP A 58 -27.25 -17.62 24.12
CA ASP A 58 -27.42 -17.46 22.67
C ASP A 58 -26.57 -16.28 22.17
N ASP A 59 -26.62 -15.14 22.86
CA ASP A 59 -25.81 -13.96 22.56
C ASP A 59 -24.31 -14.28 22.66
N ARG A 60 -23.89 -15.10 23.63
CA ARG A 60 -22.49 -15.52 23.79
C ARG A 60 -22.05 -16.45 22.67
N SER A 61 -22.91 -17.39 22.26
CA SER A 61 -22.61 -18.26 21.12
C SER A 61 -22.43 -17.42 19.88
N ALA A 62 -23.38 -16.53 19.58
CA ALA A 62 -23.31 -15.65 18.42
C ALA A 62 -22.05 -14.74 18.44
N ALA A 63 -21.65 -14.22 19.60
CA ALA A 63 -20.40 -13.44 19.73
C ALA A 63 -19.15 -14.29 19.47
N ARG A 64 -19.13 -15.54 19.94
CA ARG A 64 -18.03 -16.49 19.69
C ARG A 64 -17.96 -16.94 18.24
N ASP A 65 -19.10 -17.23 17.64
CA ASP A 65 -19.19 -17.63 16.24
C ASP A 65 -18.67 -16.48 15.35
N LYS A 66 -19.10 -15.24 15.62
CA LYS A 66 -18.56 -14.05 14.95
C LYS A 66 -17.07 -13.82 15.18
N ALA A 67 -16.58 -14.01 16.40
CA ALA A 67 -15.15 -13.91 16.67
C ALA A 67 -14.35 -14.99 15.92
N GLY A 68 -14.92 -16.20 15.79
CA GLY A 68 -14.38 -17.27 14.96
C GLY A 68 -14.35 -16.89 13.49
N GLU A 69 -15.47 -16.44 12.93
CA GLU A 69 -15.57 -15.97 11.54
C GLU A 69 -14.59 -14.82 11.25
N LEU A 70 -14.47 -13.84 12.14
CA LEU A 70 -13.51 -12.73 11.99
C LEU A 70 -12.05 -13.20 12.11
N GLY A 71 -11.79 -14.17 12.99
CA GLY A 71 -10.47 -14.80 13.10
C GLY A 71 -10.11 -15.56 11.82
N ASP A 72 -11.05 -16.36 11.32
CA ASP A 72 -10.92 -17.06 10.05
C ASP A 72 -10.81 -16.09 8.88
N GLU A 73 -11.50 -14.94 8.86
CA GLU A 73 -11.34 -13.90 7.83
C GLU A 73 -9.98 -13.16 7.92
N LEU A 74 -9.40 -13.05 9.11
CA LEU A 74 -8.04 -12.54 9.30
C LEU A 74 -6.99 -13.55 8.82
N GLU A 75 -7.18 -14.84 9.13
CA GLU A 75 -6.30 -15.93 8.67
C GLU A 75 -6.50 -16.26 7.19
N HIS A 76 -7.73 -16.16 6.70
CA HIS A 76 -8.18 -16.35 5.33
C HIS A 76 -8.65 -15.03 4.76
N THR A 77 -7.73 -14.06 4.75
CA THR A 77 -7.70 -12.87 3.89
C THR A 77 -9.11 -12.41 3.46
N SER A 78 -9.77 -11.61 4.29
CA SER A 78 -11.07 -11.02 3.95
C SER A 78 -11.07 -10.42 2.54
N ALA A 79 -12.22 -10.33 1.87
CA ALA A 79 -12.30 -9.84 0.49
C ALA A 79 -11.61 -8.47 0.32
N GLU A 80 -11.74 -7.60 1.33
CA GLU A 80 -11.09 -6.28 1.40
C GLU A 80 -9.57 -6.39 1.61
N LEU A 81 -9.09 -7.29 2.48
CA LEU A 81 -7.65 -7.53 2.68
C LEU A 81 -7.01 -8.13 1.42
N VAL A 82 -7.69 -9.06 0.74
CA VAL A 82 -7.24 -9.62 -0.54
C VAL A 82 -7.17 -8.53 -1.59
N ALA A 83 -8.20 -7.68 -1.67
CA ALA A 83 -8.22 -6.59 -2.64
C ALA A 83 -7.08 -5.59 -2.38
N ALA A 84 -6.83 -5.23 -1.12
CA ALA A 84 -5.74 -4.32 -0.75
C ALA A 84 -4.35 -4.95 -1.00
N ASP A 85 -4.14 -6.21 -0.64
CA ASP A 85 -2.89 -6.94 -0.91
C ASP A 85 -2.64 -7.11 -2.40
N LYS A 86 -3.68 -7.47 -3.17
CA LYS A 86 -3.60 -7.56 -4.63
C LYS A 86 -3.21 -6.22 -5.24
N LYS A 87 -3.85 -5.13 -4.80
CA LYS A 87 -3.51 -3.78 -5.27
C LYS A 87 -2.06 -3.42 -4.96
N LEU A 88 -1.59 -3.70 -3.74
CA LEU A 88 -0.20 -3.48 -3.35
C LEU A 88 0.77 -4.30 -4.21
N LYS A 89 0.46 -5.58 -4.50
CA LYS A 89 1.26 -6.43 -5.39
C LYS A 89 1.31 -5.88 -6.81
N GLU A 90 0.16 -5.50 -7.37
CA GLU A 90 0.07 -4.87 -8.69
C GLU A 90 0.91 -3.60 -8.76
N THR A 91 0.79 -2.71 -7.78
CA THR A 91 1.61 -1.48 -7.72
C THR A 91 3.09 -1.78 -7.52
N THR A 92 3.44 -2.80 -6.72
CA THR A 92 4.84 -3.24 -6.54
C THR A 92 5.46 -3.75 -7.83
N SER A 93 4.73 -4.54 -8.62
CA SER A 93 5.17 -4.97 -9.94
C SER A 93 5.38 -3.78 -10.88
N LYS A 94 4.45 -2.82 -10.90
CA LYS A 94 4.59 -1.59 -11.70
C LYS A 94 5.80 -0.75 -11.27
N VAL A 95 6.08 -0.63 -9.98
CA VAL A 95 7.29 0.06 -9.48
C VAL A 95 8.55 -0.64 -9.98
N ALA A 96 8.58 -1.98 -9.97
CA ALA A 96 9.74 -2.73 -10.49
C ALA A 96 9.94 -2.51 -12.00
N GLU A 97 8.87 -2.56 -12.78
CA GLU A 97 8.89 -2.26 -14.22
C GLU A 97 9.31 -0.81 -14.49
N ALA A 98 8.81 0.16 -13.73
CA ALA A 98 9.17 1.56 -13.87
C ALA A 98 10.64 1.85 -13.53
N ARG A 99 11.23 1.11 -12.58
CA ARG A 99 12.68 1.19 -12.30
C ARG A 99 13.52 0.69 -13.46
N ILE A 100 13.07 -0.37 -14.15
CA ILE A 100 13.74 -0.87 -15.36
C ILE A 100 13.63 0.19 -16.46
N ALA A 101 12.43 0.73 -16.71
CA ALA A 101 12.22 1.76 -17.71
C ALA A 101 13.05 3.03 -17.46
N LEU A 102 13.17 3.46 -16.20
CA LEU A 102 14.05 4.57 -15.82
C LEU A 102 15.52 4.24 -16.14
N SER A 103 15.99 3.04 -15.76
CA SER A 103 17.36 2.63 -16.05
C SER A 103 17.66 2.55 -17.55
N GLU A 104 16.70 2.11 -18.37
CA GLU A 104 16.82 2.09 -19.83
C GLU A 104 16.88 3.52 -20.39
N ALA A 105 16.00 4.42 -19.95
CA ALA A 105 16.00 5.81 -20.39
C ALA A 105 17.28 6.58 -19.96
N GLU A 106 17.81 6.30 -18.76
CA GLU A 106 19.09 6.85 -18.32
C GLU A 106 20.27 6.33 -19.15
N ALA A 107 20.24 5.06 -19.58
CA ALA A 107 21.24 4.49 -20.46
C ALA A 107 21.18 5.13 -21.86
N ASP A 108 19.99 5.31 -22.42
CA ASP A 108 19.80 5.99 -23.71
C ASP A 108 20.33 7.44 -23.67
N LEU A 109 20.09 8.15 -22.57
CA LEU A 109 20.65 9.48 -22.35
C LEU A 109 22.18 9.44 -22.30
N ALA A 110 22.76 8.49 -21.56
CA ALA A 110 24.21 8.35 -21.46
C ALA A 110 24.87 8.04 -22.83
N ASP A 111 24.22 7.21 -23.65
CA ASP A 111 24.66 6.89 -25.00
C ASP A 111 24.57 8.10 -25.93
N ALA A 112 23.48 8.87 -25.87
CA ALA A 112 23.34 10.12 -26.62
C ALA A 112 24.44 11.13 -26.25
N GLU A 113 24.78 11.23 -24.96
CA GLU A 113 25.87 12.08 -24.49
C GLU A 113 27.26 11.59 -24.90
N ALA A 114 27.46 10.27 -24.94
CA ALA A 114 28.70 9.68 -25.43
C ALA A 114 28.90 9.97 -26.93
N GLU A 115 27.83 9.85 -27.71
CA GLU A 115 27.86 10.17 -29.13
C GLU A 115 28.11 11.67 -29.38
N ALA A 116 27.54 12.57 -28.55
CA ALA A 116 27.83 14.00 -28.62
C ALA A 116 29.33 14.28 -28.46
N ARG A 117 29.98 13.67 -27.45
CA ARG A 117 31.43 13.80 -27.21
C ARG A 117 32.26 13.22 -28.35
N ARG A 118 31.81 12.10 -28.94
CA ARG A 118 32.46 11.47 -30.09
C ARG A 118 32.44 12.42 -31.29
N ILE A 119 31.28 12.99 -31.61
CA ILE A 119 31.11 13.95 -32.71
C ILE A 119 31.95 15.20 -32.49
N GLU A 120 31.96 15.76 -31.28
CA GLU A 120 32.79 16.93 -30.94
C GLU A 120 34.29 16.66 -31.16
N THR A 121 34.75 15.48 -30.75
CA THR A 121 36.15 15.06 -30.96
C THR A 121 36.48 14.89 -32.44
N GLU A 122 35.60 14.24 -33.21
CA GLU A 122 35.75 14.08 -34.67
C GLU A 122 35.78 15.42 -35.39
N LEU A 123 34.90 16.35 -34.99
CA LEU A 123 34.84 17.71 -35.54
C LEU A 123 36.13 18.49 -35.27
N ALA A 124 36.68 18.39 -34.06
CA ALA A 124 37.94 19.05 -33.69
C ALA A 124 39.10 18.54 -34.55
N VAL A 125 39.18 17.22 -34.78
CA VAL A 125 40.21 16.61 -35.65
C VAL A 125 40.01 17.05 -37.10
N ALA A 126 38.78 17.05 -37.61
CA ALA A 126 38.49 17.46 -38.98
C ALA A 126 38.87 18.93 -39.22
N ARG A 127 38.55 19.83 -38.28
CA ARG A 127 38.95 21.26 -38.34
C ARG A 127 40.46 21.46 -38.26
N ALA A 128 41.16 20.67 -37.44
CA ALA A 128 42.61 20.72 -37.40
C ALA A 128 43.23 20.26 -38.73
N ASN A 129 42.68 19.21 -39.34
CA ASN A 129 43.10 18.73 -40.67
C ASN A 129 42.83 19.78 -41.75
N GLU A 130 41.66 20.44 -41.72
CA GLU A 130 41.32 21.53 -42.64
C GLU A 130 42.38 22.64 -42.57
N ALA A 131 42.65 23.17 -41.36
CA ALA A 131 43.64 24.22 -41.15
C ALA A 131 45.05 23.82 -41.63
N GLN A 132 45.46 22.56 -41.37
CA GLN A 132 46.75 22.05 -41.83
C GLN A 132 46.83 21.97 -43.37
N ILE A 133 45.75 21.58 -44.05
CA ILE A 133 45.70 21.53 -45.51
C ILE A 133 45.75 22.95 -46.09
N GLU A 134 45.02 23.90 -45.49
CA GLU A 134 45.05 25.30 -45.90
C GLU A 134 46.45 25.92 -45.76
N GLU A 135 47.15 25.62 -44.66
CA GLU A 135 48.55 26.03 -44.47
C GLU A 135 49.48 25.42 -45.52
N SER A 136 49.32 24.13 -45.82
CA SER A 136 50.12 23.44 -46.85
C SER A 136 49.89 24.01 -48.25
N LEU A 137 48.63 24.31 -48.60
CA LEU A 137 48.27 24.94 -49.85
C LEU A 137 48.90 26.32 -50.01
N ALA A 138 48.88 27.15 -48.96
CA ALA A 138 49.51 28.46 -48.97
C ALA A 138 51.04 28.35 -49.15
N ALA A 139 51.70 27.44 -48.43
CA ALA A 139 53.13 27.20 -48.57
C ALA A 139 53.51 26.67 -49.97
N ASN A 140 52.65 25.83 -50.57
CA ASN A 140 52.83 25.34 -51.93
C ASN A 140 52.65 26.46 -52.97
N GLU A 141 51.68 27.35 -52.78
CA GLU A 141 51.47 28.51 -53.65
C GLU A 141 52.70 29.44 -53.67
N ASP A 142 53.26 29.76 -52.50
CA ASP A 142 54.50 30.54 -52.37
C ASP A 142 55.68 29.87 -53.10
N ALA A 143 55.82 28.55 -52.93
CA ALA A 143 56.87 27.77 -53.57
C ALA A 143 56.71 27.74 -55.10
N GLN A 144 55.48 27.62 -55.60
CA GLN A 144 55.19 27.70 -57.03
C GLN A 144 55.52 29.07 -57.62
N GLU A 145 55.19 30.16 -56.91
CA GLU A 145 55.53 31.52 -57.34
C GLU A 145 57.06 31.69 -57.46
N GLN A 146 57.81 31.19 -56.48
CA GLN A 146 59.27 31.22 -56.51
C GLN A 146 59.85 30.39 -57.67
N SER A 147 59.32 29.20 -57.92
CA SER A 147 59.72 28.36 -59.05
C SER A 147 59.40 29.03 -60.39
N ARG A 148 58.21 29.63 -60.56
CA ARG A 148 57.82 30.38 -61.77
C ARG A 148 58.72 31.59 -61.99
N SER A 149 59.04 32.35 -60.94
CA SER A 149 59.95 33.48 -61.00
C SER A 149 61.36 33.07 -61.45
N THR A 150 61.87 31.96 -60.89
CA THR A 150 63.18 31.38 -61.24
C THR A 150 63.23 30.91 -62.69
N ILE A 151 62.23 30.14 -63.13
CA ILE A 151 62.11 29.69 -64.53
C ILE A 151 62.01 30.91 -65.47
N GLY A 152 61.24 31.92 -65.10
CA GLY A 152 61.13 33.17 -65.86
C GLY A 152 62.44 33.96 -65.95
N ALA A 153 63.23 33.99 -64.88
CA ALA A 153 64.54 34.63 -64.88
C ALA A 153 65.52 33.89 -65.81
N ILE A 154 65.53 32.56 -65.75
CA ILE A 154 66.33 31.70 -66.64
C ILE A 154 65.91 31.91 -68.10
N ALA A 155 64.60 31.94 -68.38
CA ALA A 155 64.09 32.16 -69.74
C ALA A 155 64.49 33.54 -70.29
N ARG A 156 64.40 34.59 -69.47
CA ARG A 156 64.85 35.95 -69.83
C ARG A 156 66.35 36.03 -70.06
N ASP A 157 67.16 35.39 -69.22
CA ASP A 157 68.62 35.36 -69.37
C ASP A 157 69.03 34.59 -70.65
N SER A 158 68.42 33.43 -70.89
CA SER A 158 68.60 32.64 -72.12
C SER A 158 68.22 33.44 -73.38
N TYR A 159 67.16 34.25 -73.32
CA TYR A 159 66.76 35.13 -74.41
C TYR A 159 67.76 36.28 -74.62
N LYS A 160 68.21 36.94 -73.54
CA LYS A 160 69.18 38.05 -73.58
C LYS A 160 70.56 37.63 -74.07
N GLN A 161 71.01 36.43 -73.75
CA GLN A 161 72.26 35.85 -74.27
C GLN A 161 72.14 35.41 -75.74
N GLY A 162 71.02 35.73 -76.39
CA GLY A 162 70.87 35.72 -77.84
C GLY A 162 70.33 34.42 -78.39
N GLY A 163 69.46 33.69 -77.66
CA GLY A 163 68.63 32.57 -78.15
C GLY A 163 69.16 31.86 -79.41
N LEU A 164 69.94 30.79 -79.24
CA LEU A 164 70.63 30.04 -80.31
C LEU A 164 71.80 30.77 -81.00
N GLY A 165 72.01 32.06 -80.77
CA GLY A 165 73.18 32.84 -81.23
C GLY A 165 74.50 32.38 -80.63
N SER A 166 74.48 31.71 -79.47
CA SER A 166 75.66 31.05 -78.93
C SER A 166 76.10 29.87 -79.80
N LEU A 167 75.24 29.21 -80.59
CA LEU A 167 75.68 28.08 -81.42
C LEU A 167 76.66 28.53 -82.51
N ALA A 168 76.44 29.72 -83.10
CA ALA A 168 77.34 30.31 -84.09
C ALA A 168 78.68 30.73 -83.45
N THR A 169 78.64 31.41 -82.29
CA THR A 169 79.86 31.82 -81.56
C THR A 169 80.60 30.63 -80.93
N THR A 170 79.89 29.57 -80.55
CA THR A 170 80.45 28.34 -79.97
C THR A 170 81.04 27.46 -81.06
N LEU A 171 80.44 27.39 -82.26
CA LEU A 171 81.05 26.75 -83.43
C LEU A 171 82.34 27.47 -83.87
N GLU A 172 82.37 28.80 -83.80
CA GLU A 172 83.56 29.60 -84.14
C GLU A 172 84.67 29.49 -83.08
N LEU A 173 84.32 29.19 -81.82
CA LEU A 173 85.25 28.97 -80.70
C LEU A 173 85.70 27.51 -80.55
N LEU A 174 84.86 26.51 -80.90
CA LEU A 174 85.22 25.08 -80.92
C LEU A 174 86.30 24.76 -81.96
N SER A 175 86.46 25.61 -82.97
CA SER A 175 87.57 25.54 -83.92
C SER A 175 88.94 25.91 -83.31
N GLY A 176 89.02 26.36 -82.05
CA GLY A 176 90.21 27.02 -81.49
C GLY A 176 90.92 26.41 -80.28
N GLU A 177 90.25 25.89 -79.23
CA GLU A 177 90.97 25.61 -77.96
C GLU A 177 90.29 24.60 -76.98
N SER A 178 91.06 24.09 -76.02
CA SER A 178 90.71 23.09 -74.98
C SER A 178 89.54 23.41 -74.03
N ASP A 179 88.96 24.61 -74.14
CA ASP A 179 87.92 25.17 -73.25
C ASP A 179 86.48 24.77 -73.64
N ALA A 180 86.31 24.17 -74.83
CA ALA A 180 85.00 23.76 -75.36
C ALA A 180 84.30 22.65 -74.56
N VAL A 181 85.06 21.67 -74.07
CA VAL A 181 84.51 20.53 -73.30
C VAL A 181 83.95 20.99 -71.96
N GLU A 182 84.63 21.94 -71.31
CA GLU A 182 84.22 22.51 -70.02
C GLU A 182 82.94 23.36 -70.16
N ARG A 183 82.84 24.16 -71.23
CA ARG A 183 81.62 24.92 -71.55
C ARG A 183 80.43 24.01 -71.87
N MET A 184 80.63 22.89 -72.57
CA MET A 184 79.58 21.89 -72.81
C MET A 184 79.13 21.20 -71.51
N ALA A 185 80.06 20.89 -70.60
CA ALA A 185 79.73 20.32 -69.29
C ALA A 185 78.94 21.30 -68.41
N MET A 186 79.27 22.59 -68.45
CA MET A 186 78.50 23.64 -67.79
C MET A 186 77.10 23.80 -68.40
N ALA A 187 76.98 23.83 -69.73
CA ALA A 187 75.68 23.91 -70.41
C ALA A 187 74.76 22.72 -70.07
N ARG A 188 75.31 21.50 -70.02
CA ARG A 188 74.56 20.31 -69.59
C ARG A 188 74.12 20.38 -68.13
N THR A 189 74.92 20.99 -67.27
CA THR A 189 74.56 21.22 -65.87
C THR A 189 73.44 22.24 -65.74
N VAL A 190 73.50 23.34 -66.50
CA VAL A 190 72.44 24.35 -66.55
C VAL A 190 71.12 23.76 -67.04
N LEU A 191 71.12 22.99 -68.14
CA LEU A 191 69.91 22.32 -68.64
C LEU A 191 69.32 21.35 -67.62
N ARG A 192 70.16 20.57 -66.93
CA ARG A 192 69.71 19.67 -65.87
C ARG A 192 69.07 20.42 -64.70
N VAL A 193 69.61 21.57 -64.30
CA VAL A 193 69.00 22.42 -63.27
C VAL A 193 67.65 22.97 -63.75
N GLN A 194 67.53 23.37 -65.02
CA GLN A 194 66.26 23.83 -65.61
C GLN A 194 65.20 22.73 -65.62
N ASP A 195 65.55 21.53 -66.07
CA ASP A 195 64.66 20.37 -66.08
C ASP A 195 64.20 20.04 -64.65
N GLN A 196 65.11 20.11 -63.67
CA GLN A 196 64.78 19.93 -62.25
C GLN A 196 63.79 20.99 -61.73
N GLN A 197 63.92 22.25 -62.14
CA GLN A 197 62.99 23.31 -61.72
C GLN A 197 61.61 23.15 -62.35
N ILE A 198 61.54 22.75 -63.63
CA ILE A 198 60.26 22.47 -64.32
C ILE A 198 59.58 21.25 -63.69
N LEU A 199 60.33 20.18 -63.43
CA LEU A 199 59.83 18.99 -62.72
C LEU A 199 59.33 19.36 -61.32
N ALA A 200 60.08 20.15 -60.56
CA ALA A 200 59.66 20.62 -59.24
C ALA A 200 58.33 21.40 -59.31
N LEU A 201 58.19 22.33 -60.25
CA LEU A 201 56.95 23.08 -60.45
C LEU A 201 55.77 22.17 -60.82
N SER A 202 55.99 21.19 -61.69
CA SER A 202 54.95 20.21 -62.05
C SER A 202 54.52 19.36 -60.85
N VAL A 203 55.46 18.96 -59.99
CA VAL A 203 55.16 18.21 -58.76
C VAL A 203 54.38 19.07 -57.78
N GLN A 204 54.78 20.32 -57.57
CA GLN A 204 54.06 21.28 -56.71
C GLN A 204 52.62 21.50 -57.18
N GLN A 205 52.40 21.67 -58.49
CA GLN A 205 51.05 21.80 -59.05
C GLN A 205 50.20 20.55 -58.81
N ALA A 206 50.77 19.36 -59.03
CA ALA A 206 50.06 18.11 -58.76
C ALA A 206 49.73 17.95 -57.27
N GLN A 207 50.64 18.34 -56.36
CA GLN A 207 50.40 18.36 -54.92
C GLN A 207 49.27 19.33 -54.55
N ALA A 208 49.23 20.52 -55.15
CA ALA A 208 48.19 21.50 -54.86
C ALA A 208 46.80 21.00 -55.27
N VAL A 209 46.68 20.37 -56.44
CA VAL A 209 45.41 19.76 -56.88
C VAL A 209 44.98 18.65 -55.90
N ALA A 210 45.91 17.77 -55.51
CA ALA A 210 45.60 16.70 -54.56
C ALA A 210 45.20 17.24 -53.17
N GLU A 211 45.81 18.32 -52.71
CA GLU A 211 45.45 18.98 -51.45
C GLU A 211 44.10 19.70 -51.53
N GLN A 212 43.75 20.31 -52.66
CA GLN A 212 42.43 20.89 -52.89
C GLN A 212 41.32 19.82 -52.85
N ASP A 213 41.55 18.68 -53.49
CA ASP A 213 40.63 17.54 -53.45
C ASP A 213 40.46 17.03 -52.01
N ARG A 214 41.58 16.92 -51.27
CA ARG A 214 41.55 16.54 -49.86
C ARG A 214 40.80 17.56 -48.99
N LEU A 215 41.00 18.86 -49.23
CA LEU A 215 40.30 19.94 -48.53
C LEU A 215 38.79 19.86 -48.75
N ALA A 216 38.37 19.63 -50.00
CA ALA A 216 36.96 19.45 -50.32
C ALA A 216 36.35 18.26 -49.57
N GLY A 217 37.07 17.13 -49.51
CA GLY A 217 36.65 15.96 -48.72
C GLY A 217 36.52 16.25 -47.23
N VAL A 218 37.52 16.90 -46.62
CA VAL A 218 37.48 17.27 -45.19
C VAL A 218 36.34 18.23 -44.87
N ARG A 219 36.06 19.19 -45.74
CA ARG A 219 34.90 20.10 -45.58
C ARG A 219 33.57 19.36 -45.64
N GLN A 220 33.44 18.41 -46.55
CA GLN A 220 32.27 17.55 -46.62
C GLN A 220 32.10 16.70 -45.36
N ASP A 221 33.20 16.17 -44.79
CA ASP A 221 33.18 15.46 -43.52
C ASP A 221 32.74 16.37 -42.35
N ILE A 222 33.22 17.61 -42.32
CA ILE A 222 32.79 18.62 -41.33
C ILE A 222 31.29 18.89 -41.44
N ASP A 223 30.77 19.15 -42.64
CA ASP A 223 29.34 19.40 -42.85
C ASP A 223 28.49 18.21 -42.41
N TYR A 224 28.94 16.99 -42.71
CA TYR A 224 28.28 15.76 -42.25
C TYR A 224 28.29 15.64 -40.71
N LEU A 225 29.42 15.92 -40.06
CA LEU A 225 29.54 15.89 -38.60
C LEU A 225 28.67 16.97 -37.93
N LEU A 226 28.57 18.16 -38.53
CA LEU A 226 27.68 19.22 -38.03
C LEU A 226 26.21 18.81 -38.11
N ALA A 227 25.77 18.25 -39.25
CA ALA A 227 24.41 17.72 -39.37
C ALA A 227 24.14 16.59 -38.37
N LYS A 228 25.13 15.71 -38.13
CA LYS A 228 25.04 14.66 -37.12
C LYS A 228 24.96 15.22 -35.70
N ALA A 229 25.70 16.30 -35.40
CA ALA A 229 25.64 16.99 -34.12
C ALA A 229 24.25 17.59 -33.86
N GLU A 230 23.65 18.24 -34.86
CA GLU A 230 22.28 18.78 -34.76
C GLU A 230 21.26 17.68 -34.49
N ALA A 231 21.35 16.55 -35.22
CA ALA A 231 20.50 15.40 -34.98
C ALA A 231 20.70 14.80 -33.57
N ASN A 232 21.94 14.75 -33.08
CA ASN A 232 22.25 14.26 -31.74
C ASN A 232 21.71 15.19 -30.63
N VAL A 233 21.68 16.51 -30.84
CA VAL A 233 21.04 17.44 -29.88
C VAL A 233 19.56 17.10 -29.70
N VAL A 234 18.85 16.82 -30.80
CA VAL A 234 17.44 16.40 -30.74
C VAL A 234 17.30 15.06 -30.02
N ALA A 235 18.14 14.08 -30.36
CA ALA A 235 18.12 12.76 -29.70
C ALA A 235 18.42 12.86 -28.19
N LYS A 236 19.39 13.70 -27.80
CA LYS A 236 19.73 13.94 -26.39
C LYS A 236 18.57 14.58 -25.63
N GLU A 237 17.90 15.57 -26.22
CA GLU A 237 16.74 16.20 -25.58
C GLU A 237 15.58 15.22 -25.43
N GLN A 238 15.32 14.39 -26.44
CA GLN A 238 14.31 13.32 -26.35
C GLN A 238 14.64 12.30 -25.27
N ALA A 239 15.89 11.83 -25.20
CA ALA A 239 16.34 10.89 -24.17
C ALA A 239 16.24 11.50 -22.76
N ARG A 240 16.58 12.79 -22.63
CA ARG A 240 16.44 13.52 -21.37
C ARG A 240 14.98 13.63 -20.92
N GLN A 241 14.09 13.97 -21.84
CA GLN A 241 12.65 14.04 -21.56
C GLN A 241 12.11 12.67 -21.16
N ALA A 242 12.47 11.60 -21.88
CA ALA A 242 12.08 10.23 -21.55
C ALA A 242 12.56 9.81 -20.15
N ALA A 243 13.80 10.16 -19.76
CA ALA A 243 14.33 9.87 -18.44
C ALA A 243 13.57 10.62 -17.32
N GLU A 244 13.28 11.91 -17.51
CA GLU A 244 12.50 12.70 -16.54
C GLU A 244 11.05 12.24 -16.43
N GLU A 245 10.42 11.84 -17.54
CA GLU A 245 9.09 11.24 -17.56
C GLU A 245 9.07 9.90 -16.82
N ALA A 246 10.04 9.01 -17.09
CA ALA A 246 10.18 7.73 -16.41
C ALA A 246 10.41 7.91 -14.90
N LYS A 247 11.23 8.89 -14.52
CA LYS A 247 11.48 9.23 -13.11
C LYS A 247 10.21 9.74 -12.42
N THR A 248 9.49 10.66 -13.05
CA THR A 248 8.22 11.20 -12.50
C THR A 248 7.18 10.09 -12.36
N ALA A 249 7.09 9.19 -13.35
CA ALA A 249 6.20 8.03 -13.29
C ALA A 249 6.58 7.07 -12.15
N LEU A 250 7.87 6.83 -11.93
CA LEU A 250 8.36 6.02 -10.81
C LEU A 250 8.00 6.67 -9.47
N GLU A 251 8.27 7.96 -9.29
CA GLU A 251 7.93 8.69 -8.05
C GLU A 251 6.42 8.63 -7.75
N ALA A 252 5.57 8.77 -8.77
CA ALA A 252 4.13 8.63 -8.64
C ALA A 252 3.71 7.21 -8.23
N LEU A 253 4.33 6.18 -8.81
CA LEU A 253 4.07 4.78 -8.45
C LEU A 253 4.55 4.43 -7.04
N GLU A 254 5.69 4.96 -6.60
CA GLU A 254 6.18 4.78 -5.24
C GLU A 254 5.28 5.46 -4.21
N ALA A 255 4.76 6.66 -4.52
CA ALA A 255 3.74 7.31 -3.71
C ALA A 255 2.45 6.47 -3.63
N GLN A 256 1.97 5.96 -4.76
CA GLN A 256 0.80 5.07 -4.80
C GLN A 256 1.03 3.77 -4.01
N GLN A 257 2.25 3.22 -4.06
CA GLN A 257 2.62 2.01 -3.30
C GLN A 257 2.56 2.28 -1.80
N ALA A 258 3.02 3.46 -1.35
CA ALA A 258 2.95 3.85 0.04
C ALA A 258 1.50 4.00 0.52
N GLU A 259 0.62 4.58 -0.31
CA GLU A 259 -0.82 4.66 -0.04
C GLU A 259 -1.47 3.27 0.03
N ASP A 260 -1.15 2.38 -0.92
CA ASP A 260 -1.71 1.02 -0.95
C ASP A 260 -1.27 0.22 0.26
N LYS A 261 -0.02 0.38 0.70
CA LYS A 261 0.49 -0.21 1.93
C LYS A 261 -0.25 0.35 3.16
N ALA A 262 -0.45 1.66 3.23
CA ALA A 262 -1.19 2.27 4.33
C ALA A 262 -2.66 1.82 4.37
N ALA A 263 -3.29 1.65 3.21
CA ALA A 263 -4.65 1.12 3.09
C ALA A 263 -4.73 -0.33 3.60
N LEU A 264 -3.77 -1.19 3.23
CA LEU A 264 -3.69 -2.56 3.72
C LEU A 264 -3.55 -2.61 5.25
N GLU A 265 -2.63 -1.83 5.83
CA GLU A 265 -2.44 -1.79 7.28
C GLU A 265 -3.66 -1.25 8.03
N LYS A 266 -4.39 -0.30 7.42
CA LYS A 266 -5.65 0.21 7.98
C LYS A 266 -6.74 -0.86 8.02
N GLU A 267 -6.91 -1.64 6.95
CA GLU A 267 -7.90 -2.72 6.93
C GLU A 267 -7.52 -3.84 7.92
N LYS A 268 -6.23 -4.18 8.06
CA LYS A 268 -5.76 -5.11 9.10
C LYS A 268 -6.11 -4.62 10.50
N ALA A 269 -5.77 -3.38 10.83
CA ALA A 269 -6.05 -2.81 12.15
C ALA A 269 -7.56 -2.75 12.46
N LYS A 270 -8.39 -2.49 11.44
CA LYS A 270 -9.85 -2.51 11.57
C LYS A 270 -10.38 -3.91 11.87
N ALA A 271 -9.86 -4.94 11.17
CA ALA A 271 -10.23 -6.33 11.40
C ALA A 271 -9.79 -6.81 12.80
N GLU A 272 -8.55 -6.53 13.21
CA GLU A 272 -8.03 -6.85 14.55
C GLU A 272 -8.88 -6.20 15.66
N LYS A 273 -9.27 -4.93 15.47
CA LYS A 273 -10.13 -4.23 16.43
C LYS A 273 -11.53 -4.85 16.51
N ALA A 274 -12.10 -5.29 15.39
CA ALA A 274 -13.40 -5.96 15.37
C ALA A 274 -13.33 -7.30 16.11
N LEU A 275 -12.27 -8.08 15.86
CA LEU A 275 -12.02 -9.35 16.55
C LEU A 275 -11.89 -9.15 18.06
N ALA A 276 -11.06 -8.20 18.50
CA ALA A 276 -10.88 -7.90 19.92
C ALA A 276 -12.19 -7.49 20.61
N ALA A 277 -13.03 -6.69 19.93
CA ALA A 277 -14.32 -6.26 20.47
C ALA A 277 -15.32 -7.42 20.63
N GLU A 278 -15.37 -8.36 19.68
CA GLU A 278 -16.23 -9.55 19.80
C GLU A 278 -15.72 -10.53 20.86
N GLN A 279 -14.40 -10.66 21.02
CA GLN A 279 -13.80 -11.43 22.12
C GLN A 279 -14.14 -10.83 23.50
N GLU A 280 -13.98 -9.52 23.67
CA GLU A 280 -14.36 -8.81 24.90
C GLU A 280 -15.85 -9.00 25.20
N ARG A 281 -16.71 -8.88 24.19
CA ARG A 281 -18.15 -9.14 24.31
C ARG A 281 -18.44 -10.57 24.77
N ALA A 282 -17.75 -11.56 24.21
CA ALA A 282 -17.91 -12.96 24.61
C ALA A 282 -17.48 -13.21 26.07
N ASP A 283 -16.44 -12.52 26.53
CA ASP A 283 -15.95 -12.59 27.91
C ASP A 283 -16.90 -11.90 28.90
N ASP A 284 -17.44 -10.73 28.55
CA ASP A 284 -18.45 -10.03 29.34
C ASP A 284 -19.73 -10.87 29.50
N LEU A 285 -20.21 -11.48 28.41
CA LEU A 285 -21.35 -12.40 28.46
C LEU A 285 -21.04 -13.65 29.29
N THR A 286 -19.79 -14.14 29.26
CA THR A 286 -19.35 -15.23 30.15
C THR A 286 -19.43 -14.81 31.63
N ALA A 287 -19.01 -13.60 31.96
CA ALA A 287 -19.10 -13.06 33.31
C ALA A 287 -20.55 -12.85 33.76
N GLU A 288 -21.43 -12.36 32.87
CA GLU A 288 -22.86 -12.22 33.13
C GLU A 288 -23.52 -13.58 33.40
N LEU A 289 -23.23 -14.60 32.59
CA LEU A 289 -23.74 -15.96 32.80
C LEU A 289 -23.36 -16.51 34.18
N ARG A 290 -22.12 -16.27 34.64
CA ARG A 290 -21.68 -16.66 36.00
C ARG A 290 -22.51 -15.95 37.07
N ARG A 291 -22.73 -14.65 36.94
CA ARG A 291 -23.57 -13.87 37.89
C ARG A 291 -25.01 -14.37 37.91
N LEU A 292 -25.61 -14.63 36.74
CA LEU A 292 -26.96 -15.17 36.63
C LEU A 292 -27.06 -16.58 37.23
N ALA A 293 -26.03 -17.42 37.05
CA ALA A 293 -25.98 -18.74 37.67
C ALA A 293 -25.97 -18.65 39.19
N SER A 294 -25.11 -17.81 39.78
CA SER A 294 -25.10 -17.56 41.23
C SER A 294 -26.44 -17.05 41.74
N LYS A 295 -27.07 -16.11 41.02
CA LYS A 295 -28.41 -15.57 41.37
C LYS A 295 -29.49 -16.66 41.34
N LYS A 296 -29.47 -17.53 40.31
CA LYS A 296 -30.38 -18.68 40.21
C LYS A 296 -30.19 -19.66 41.36
N HIS A 297 -28.94 -19.96 41.73
CA HIS A 297 -28.64 -20.82 42.88
C HIS A 297 -29.16 -20.24 44.19
N GLY A 298 -28.97 -18.93 44.43
CA GLY A 298 -29.53 -18.23 45.60
C GLY A 298 -31.06 -18.31 45.65
N LEU A 299 -31.73 -18.03 44.52
CA LEU A 299 -33.19 -18.14 44.41
C LEU A 299 -33.73 -19.56 44.67
N LYS A 300 -33.03 -20.60 44.20
CA LYS A 300 -33.41 -21.99 44.47
C LYS A 300 -33.22 -22.38 45.94
N ALA A 301 -32.21 -21.81 46.60
CA ALA A 301 -32.04 -21.98 48.03
C ALA A 301 -33.15 -21.27 48.82
N GLU A 302 -33.53 -20.05 48.41
CA GLU A 302 -34.71 -19.33 48.95
C GLU A 302 -36.00 -20.16 48.76
N GLU A 303 -36.23 -20.69 47.57
CA GLU A 303 -37.39 -21.55 47.27
C GLU A 303 -37.45 -22.78 48.17
N LYS A 304 -36.30 -23.47 48.36
CA LYS A 304 -36.22 -24.64 49.23
C LYS A 304 -36.49 -24.28 50.68
N ALA A 305 -35.90 -23.20 51.18
CA ALA A 305 -36.13 -22.73 52.55
C ALA A 305 -37.61 -22.38 52.79
N GLU A 306 -38.26 -21.78 51.79
CA GLU A 306 -39.68 -21.44 51.84
C GLU A 306 -40.57 -22.69 51.82
N LEU A 307 -40.26 -23.68 50.98
CA LEU A 307 -40.94 -24.98 50.99
C LEU A 307 -40.81 -25.68 52.35
N ASP A 308 -39.62 -25.66 52.95
CA ASP A 308 -39.38 -26.24 54.27
C ASP A 308 -40.17 -25.49 55.37
N ARG A 309 -40.29 -24.15 55.27
CA ARG A 309 -41.13 -23.33 56.16
C ARG A 309 -42.60 -23.74 56.05
N ILE A 310 -43.13 -23.79 54.82
CA ILE A 310 -44.51 -24.19 54.54
C ILE A 310 -44.77 -25.62 55.04
N ALA A 311 -43.84 -26.55 54.85
CA ALA A 311 -43.97 -27.92 55.33
C ALA A 311 -44.01 -28.00 56.87
N LYS A 312 -43.13 -27.26 57.56
CA LYS A 312 -43.14 -27.18 59.03
C LYS A 312 -44.43 -26.57 59.57
N GLU A 313 -44.93 -25.51 58.94
CA GLU A 313 -46.19 -24.88 59.35
C GLU A 313 -47.39 -25.82 59.12
N LYS A 314 -47.43 -26.53 57.99
CA LYS A 314 -48.46 -27.55 57.74
C LYS A 314 -48.41 -28.70 58.75
N ALA A 315 -47.21 -29.21 59.05
CA ALA A 315 -47.03 -30.26 60.06
C ALA A 315 -47.43 -29.78 61.46
N ALA A 316 -47.10 -28.53 61.83
CA ALA A 316 -47.53 -27.93 63.10
C ALA A 316 -49.05 -27.72 63.15
N ALA A 317 -49.68 -27.30 62.05
CA ALA A 317 -51.12 -27.18 61.95
C ALA A 317 -51.83 -28.54 62.06
N GLU A 318 -51.30 -29.58 61.42
CA GLU A 318 -51.83 -30.94 61.51
C GLU A 318 -51.65 -31.53 62.92
N ALA A 319 -50.48 -31.32 63.56
CA ALA A 319 -50.25 -31.71 64.94
C ALA A 319 -51.21 -31.00 65.91
N ARG A 320 -51.47 -29.69 65.71
CA ARG A 320 -52.49 -28.95 66.47
C ARG A 320 -53.89 -29.51 66.25
N ARG A 321 -54.25 -29.90 65.03
CA ARG A 321 -55.54 -30.56 64.73
C ARG A 321 -55.66 -31.91 65.44
N ARG A 322 -54.63 -32.77 65.35
CA ARG A 322 -54.62 -34.07 66.03
C ARG A 322 -54.69 -33.93 67.55
N ALA A 323 -53.94 -33.00 68.14
CA ALA A 323 -54.00 -32.71 69.57
C ALA A 323 -55.38 -32.18 69.99
N ALA A 324 -56.03 -31.35 69.17
CA ALA A 324 -57.40 -30.89 69.42
C ALA A 324 -58.42 -32.03 69.32
N GLU A 325 -58.27 -32.94 68.35
CA GLU A 325 -59.11 -34.13 68.20
C GLU A 325 -58.92 -35.13 69.36
N GLU A 326 -57.69 -35.36 69.81
CA GLU A 326 -57.40 -36.20 70.99
C GLU A 326 -57.93 -35.59 72.28
N ALA A 327 -57.76 -34.29 72.48
CA ALA A 327 -58.33 -33.58 73.63
C ALA A 327 -59.87 -33.64 73.61
N ALA A 328 -60.50 -33.54 72.43
CA ALA A 328 -61.94 -33.72 72.29
C ALA A 328 -62.38 -35.16 72.61
N ARG A 329 -61.63 -36.18 72.17
CA ARG A 329 -61.88 -37.59 72.51
C ARG A 329 -61.72 -37.87 74.00
N GLN A 330 -60.70 -37.30 74.66
CA GLN A 330 -60.51 -37.44 76.10
C GLN A 330 -61.65 -36.80 76.89
N LYS A 331 -62.08 -35.59 76.51
CA LYS A 331 -63.25 -34.95 77.12
C LYS A 331 -64.53 -35.79 76.94
N ALA A 332 -64.77 -36.32 75.74
CA ALA A 332 -65.92 -37.18 75.48
C ALA A 332 -65.86 -38.50 76.27
N ALA A 333 -64.67 -39.09 76.44
CA ALA A 333 -64.47 -40.29 77.25
C ALA A 333 -64.67 -40.02 78.75
N GLU A 334 -64.23 -38.86 79.23
CA GLU A 334 -64.44 -38.41 80.61
C GLU A 334 -65.92 -38.15 80.89
N GLU A 335 -66.63 -37.50 79.96
CA GLU A 335 -68.09 -37.32 80.03
C GLU A 335 -68.83 -38.67 80.01
N ALA A 336 -68.44 -39.61 79.14
CA ALA A 336 -69.02 -40.96 79.11
C ALA A 336 -68.73 -41.76 80.39
N ALA A 337 -67.54 -41.59 81.00
CA ALA A 337 -67.21 -42.21 82.27
C ALA A 337 -68.04 -41.61 83.42
N ARG A 338 -68.25 -40.29 83.43
CA ARG A 338 -69.16 -39.61 84.38
C ARG A 338 -70.60 -40.10 84.23
N GLN A 339 -71.08 -40.28 83.00
CA GLN A 339 -72.41 -40.84 82.73
C GLN A 339 -72.54 -42.29 83.22
N ARG A 340 -71.57 -43.16 82.94
CA ARG A 340 -71.56 -44.55 83.43
C ARG A 340 -71.45 -44.64 84.95
N ALA A 341 -70.72 -43.72 85.60
CA ALA A 341 -70.66 -43.64 87.05
C ALA A 341 -72.02 -43.23 87.64
N ALA A 342 -72.69 -42.25 87.03
CA ALA A 342 -74.04 -41.84 87.41
C ALA A 342 -75.07 -42.96 87.19
N GLU A 343 -74.97 -43.73 86.10
CA GLU A 343 -75.83 -44.89 85.86
C GLU A 343 -75.60 -46.01 86.89
N ARG A 344 -74.35 -46.29 87.26
CA ARG A 344 -74.02 -47.27 88.31
C ARG A 344 -74.47 -46.83 89.70
N GLU A 345 -74.46 -45.53 90.00
CA GLU A 345 -75.09 -45.00 91.22
C GLU A 345 -76.61 -45.13 91.18
N ALA A 346 -77.25 -44.83 90.04
CA ALA A 346 -78.68 -45.03 89.86
C ALA A 346 -79.08 -46.51 89.97
N GLN A 347 -78.25 -47.44 89.47
CA GLN A 347 -78.45 -48.88 89.61
C GLN A 347 -78.31 -49.33 91.07
N ARG A 348 -77.28 -48.86 91.78
CA ARG A 348 -77.12 -49.13 93.21
C ARG A 348 -78.27 -48.58 94.05
N GLN A 349 -78.81 -47.41 93.70
CA GLN A 349 -80.01 -46.86 94.35
C GLN A 349 -81.27 -47.70 94.05
N ARG A 350 -81.39 -48.26 92.85
CA ARG A 350 -82.50 -49.18 92.49
C ARG A 350 -82.39 -50.54 93.18
N GLU A 351 -81.19 -51.08 93.33
CA GLU A 351 -80.95 -52.32 94.08
C GLU A 351 -81.18 -52.13 95.58
N ALA A 352 -80.75 -51.00 96.15
CA ALA A 352 -81.06 -50.64 97.54
C ALA A 352 -82.57 -50.42 97.78
N ALA A 353 -83.31 -49.91 96.79
CA ALA A 353 -84.77 -49.80 96.85
C ALA A 353 -85.49 -51.16 96.70
N ALA A 354 -84.88 -52.12 96.01
CA ALA A 354 -85.41 -53.47 95.84
C ALA A 354 -85.17 -54.37 97.07
N GLU A 355 -84.08 -54.15 97.82
CA GLU A 355 -83.82 -54.82 99.10
C GLU A 355 -84.68 -54.29 100.25
N ALA A 356 -85.18 -53.05 100.19
CA ALA A 356 -86.11 -52.52 101.19
C ALA A 356 -87.57 -53.04 101.07
N GLN A 357 -87.85 -53.86 100.05
CA GLN A 357 -89.17 -54.45 99.78
C GLN A 357 -89.23 -55.98 99.97
N ARG A 358 -88.18 -56.58 100.56
CA ARG A 358 -88.19 -57.96 101.09
C ARG A 358 -88.01 -57.92 102.60
#